data_AF-A0A7Y0JN76-F1
#
_entry.id   AF-A0A7Y0JN76-F1
#
_cell.length_a   1.000
_cell.length_b   1.000
_cell.length_c   1.000
_cell.angle_alpha   90.00
_cell.angle_beta   90.00
_cell.angle_gamma   90.00
#
_symmetry.space_group_name_H-M   'P 1'
#
loop_
_entity.id
_entity.type
_entity.pdbx_description
1 polymer ?
#
loop_
_entity_poly.entity_id
_entity_poly.type
_entity_poly.pdbx_seq_one_letter_code
_entity_poly.pdbx_strand_id
1 'polypeptide(L)'
;MVRDGHLLAVRRDGALRVPADLVANSTVLKHLPGVITLLRDAGYNDEEALRWLYESDAALGGCAAQALCGPQAREVKRRAQALGF
;
A
#
# COMPACT_ATOMS: atom_id res chain seq x y z
N MET A 1 -15.20 6.16 11.95
CA MET A 1 -14.46 4.93 11.60
C MET A 1 -13.11 5.32 10.99
N VAL A 2 -12.09 5.51 11.82
CA VAL A 2 -10.67 5.71 11.42
C VAL A 2 -9.83 5.04 12.49
N ARG A 3 -10.00 3.71 12.66
CA ARG A 3 -9.32 2.99 13.75
C ARG A 3 -9.17 1.50 13.48
N ASP A 4 -8.83 1.12 12.24
CA ASP A 4 -8.64 -0.29 11.88
C ASP A 4 -7.41 -0.54 11.00
N GLY A 5 -6.39 0.32 11.03
CA GLY A 5 -5.13 0.07 10.30
C GLY A 5 -5.25 -0.04 8.77
N HIS A 6 -6.44 0.19 8.20
CA HIS A 6 -6.75 0.04 6.78
C HIS A 6 -6.27 1.18 5.89
N LEU A 7 -5.72 2.24 6.47
CA LEU A 7 -5.31 3.45 5.77
C LEU A 7 -3.87 3.77 6.11
N LEU A 8 -3.00 3.71 5.10
CA LEU A 8 -1.72 4.43 5.13
C LEU A 8 -2.06 5.89 4.97
N ALA A 9 -1.84 6.64 6.04
CA ALA A 9 -2.34 7.99 6.09
C ALA A 9 -1.18 8.90 6.50
N VAL A 10 -0.66 9.62 5.51
CA VAL A 10 0.51 10.49 5.69
C VAL A 10 0.06 11.74 6.40
N ARG A 11 0.78 12.15 7.44
CA ARG A 11 0.67 13.53 7.93
C ARG A 11 1.39 14.45 6.95
N ARG A 12 0.61 15.28 6.23
CA ARG A 12 1.13 16.45 5.51
C ARG A 12 0.44 17.69 6.08
N ASP A 13 1.25 18.65 6.53
CA ASP A 13 0.79 19.92 7.11
C ASP A 13 -0.17 19.72 8.30
N GLY A 14 0.10 18.71 9.13
CA GLY A 14 -0.74 18.37 10.29
C GLY A 14 -2.02 17.60 9.97
N ALA A 15 -2.37 17.42 8.69
CA ALA A 15 -3.55 16.67 8.25
C ALA A 15 -3.18 15.27 7.76
N LEU A 16 -3.99 14.28 8.14
CA LEU A 16 -3.89 12.90 7.69
C LEU A 16 -4.43 12.80 6.26
N ARG A 17 -3.60 12.40 5.28
CA ARG A 17 -3.96 12.32 3.87
C ARG A 17 -3.70 10.93 3.30
N VAL A 18 -4.60 10.47 2.44
CA VAL A 18 -4.50 9.20 1.71
C VAL A 18 -4.24 9.54 0.24
N PRO A 19 -3.22 8.98 -0.40
CA PRO A 19 -3.02 9.17 -1.84
C PRO A 19 -4.25 8.71 -2.64
N ALA A 20 -4.67 9.52 -3.62
CA ALA A 20 -5.88 9.25 -4.41
C ALA A 20 -5.79 7.92 -5.18
N ASP A 21 -4.59 7.54 -5.64
CA ASP A 21 -4.37 6.30 -6.38
C ASP A 21 -4.62 5.04 -5.54
N LEU A 22 -4.64 5.18 -4.21
CA LEU A 22 -4.91 4.10 -3.27
C LEU A 22 -6.41 3.96 -2.93
N VAL A 23 -7.27 4.73 -3.60
CA VAL A 23 -8.73 4.78 -3.38
C VAL A 23 -9.48 4.47 -4.68
N ALA A 24 -10.42 3.52 -4.62
CA ALA A 24 -11.40 3.24 -5.67
C ALA A 24 -12.82 3.49 -5.16
N ASN A 25 -13.56 4.36 -5.85
CA ASN A 25 -14.99 4.65 -5.59
C ASN A 25 -15.30 4.95 -4.10
N SER A 26 -14.50 5.81 -3.48
CA SER A 26 -14.61 6.20 -2.05
C SER A 26 -14.21 5.12 -1.03
N THR A 27 -13.64 4.00 -1.48
CA THR A 27 -13.07 2.96 -0.61
C THR A 27 -11.61 2.70 -0.97
N VAL A 28 -10.78 2.25 -0.03
CA VAL A 28 -9.40 1.89 -0.37
C VAL A 28 -9.35 0.71 -1.35
N LEU A 29 -8.28 0.59 -2.13
CA LEU A 29 -8.11 -0.55 -3.03
C LEU A 29 -8.26 -1.88 -2.27
N LYS A 30 -9.04 -2.81 -2.84
CA LYS A 30 -9.41 -4.09 -2.21
C LYS A 30 -8.22 -4.84 -1.60
N HIS A 31 -7.07 -4.80 -2.26
CA HIS A 31 -5.87 -5.56 -1.86
C HIS A 31 -4.93 -4.78 -0.92
N LEU A 32 -5.11 -3.46 -0.83
CA LEU A 32 -4.20 -2.59 -0.08
C LEU A 32 -4.15 -2.91 1.42
N PRO A 33 -5.26 -3.12 2.16
CA PRO A 33 -5.20 -3.44 3.58
C PRO A 33 -4.32 -4.65 3.90
N GLY A 34 -4.44 -5.73 3.12
CA GLY A 34 -3.64 -6.94 3.32
C GLY A 34 -2.15 -6.72 3.04
N VAL A 35 -1.81 -5.86 2.09
CA VAL A 35 -0.40 -5.49 1.83
C VAL A 35 0.15 -4.63 2.97
N ILE A 36 -0.62 -3.68 3.48
CA ILE A 36 -0.21 -2.85 4.63
C ILE A 36 0.07 -3.72 5.85
N THR A 37 -0.79 -4.70 6.15
CA THR A 37 -0.56 -5.65 7.25
C THR A 37 0.78 -6.37 7.09
N LEU A 38 1.05 -6.92 5.90
CA LEU A 38 2.30 -7.64 5.64
C LEU A 38 3.55 -6.76 5.79
N LEU A 39 3.48 -5.51 5.32
CA LEU A 39 4.58 -4.56 5.47
C LEU A 39 4.82 -4.22 6.95
N ARG A 40 3.76 -4.03 7.73
CA ARG A 40 3.87 -3.80 9.19
C ARG A 40 4.43 -5.00 9.93
N ASP A 41 4.01 -6.21 9.57
CA ASP A 41 4.56 -7.45 10.13
C ASP A 41 6.05 -7.59 9.80
N ALA A 42 6.49 -7.07 8.64
CA ALA A 42 7.90 -6.95 8.25
C ALA A 42 8.63 -5.73 8.87
N GLY A 43 7.99 -4.98 9.78
CA GLY A 43 8.60 -3.87 10.50
C GLY A 43 8.55 -2.50 9.82
N TYR A 44 7.85 -2.37 8.69
CA TYR A 44 7.75 -1.10 7.98
C TYR A 44 6.80 -0.14 8.70
N ASN A 45 7.24 1.10 8.90
CA ASN A 45 6.37 2.18 9.31
C ASN A 45 5.54 2.74 8.13
N ASP A 46 4.60 3.64 8.39
CA ASP A 46 3.71 4.16 7.34
C ASP A 46 4.46 4.89 6.20
N GLU A 47 5.56 5.59 6.50
CA GLU A 47 6.37 6.28 5.48
C GLU A 47 7.13 5.28 4.62
N GLU A 48 7.72 4.25 5.24
CA GLU A 48 8.43 3.18 4.54
C GLU A 48 7.49 2.35 3.68
N ALA A 49 6.30 2.04 4.18
CA ALA A 49 5.28 1.33 3.42
C ALA A 49 4.81 2.13 2.20
N LEU A 50 4.68 3.45 2.31
CA LEU A 50 4.38 4.30 1.16
C LEU A 50 5.53 4.38 0.18
N ARG A 51 6.76 4.51 0.66
CA ARG A 51 7.94 4.44 -0.21
C ARG A 51 7.97 3.13 -0.98
N TRP A 52 7.74 2.01 -0.31
CA TRP A 52 7.66 0.69 -0.94
C TRP A 52 6.55 0.60 -1.99
N LEU A 53 5.36 1.14 -1.68
CA LEU A 53 4.23 1.14 -2.63
C LEU A 53 4.52 1.95 -3.90
N TYR A 54 5.27 3.04 -3.79
CA TYR A 54 5.56 3.95 -4.90
C TYR A 54 6.95 3.76 -5.52
N GLU A 55 7.75 2.82 -5.00
CA GLU A 55 9.04 2.46 -5.58
C GLU A 55 8.85 1.93 -7.01
N SER A 56 9.73 2.36 -7.92
CA SER A 56 9.60 2.01 -9.33
C SER A 56 10.01 0.55 -9.56
N ASP A 57 9.14 -0.20 -10.19
CA ASP A 57 9.27 -1.62 -10.45
C ASP A 57 8.70 -1.97 -11.82
N ALA A 58 9.59 -2.10 -12.81
CA ALA A 58 9.21 -2.39 -14.19
C ALA A 58 8.48 -3.74 -14.33
N ALA A 59 8.73 -4.71 -13.43
CA ALA A 59 8.01 -5.99 -13.45
C ALA A 59 6.55 -5.86 -13.01
N LEU A 60 6.20 -4.77 -12.31
CA LEU A 60 4.85 -4.37 -11.95
C LEU A 60 4.27 -3.30 -12.89
N GLY A 61 4.93 -3.02 -14.03
CA GLY A 61 4.46 -2.05 -15.01
C GLY A 61 4.43 -0.60 -14.48
N GLY A 62 5.22 -0.27 -13.45
CA GLY A 62 5.19 1.05 -12.81
C GLY A 62 5.61 0.95 -11.36
N CYS A 63 4.66 0.89 -10.44
CA CYS A 63 4.90 0.64 -9.02
C CYS A 63 3.80 -0.25 -8.41
N ALA A 64 4.02 -0.71 -7.17
CA ALA A 64 3.05 -1.53 -6.46
C ALA A 64 1.69 -0.84 -6.26
N ALA A 65 1.67 0.47 -5.99
CA ALA A 65 0.44 1.25 -5.83
C ALA A 65 -0.44 1.17 -7.09
N GLN A 66 0.16 1.31 -8.28
CA GLN A 66 -0.55 1.20 -9.56
C GLN A 66 -0.99 -0.24 -9.85
N ALA A 67 -0.11 -1.21 -9.57
CA ALA A 67 -0.38 -2.62 -9.82
C ALA A 67 -1.54 -3.19 -8.97
N LEU A 68 -1.82 -2.60 -7.80
CA LEU A 68 -2.93 -3.00 -6.92
C LEU A 68 -4.33 -2.78 -7.54
N CYS A 69 -4.45 -1.89 -8.52
CA CYS A 69 -5.70 -1.65 -9.25
C CYS A 69 -5.98 -2.70 -10.33
N GLY A 70 -4.98 -3.53 -10.68
CA GLY A 70 -5.00 -4.37 -11.87
C GLY A 70 -4.75 -5.85 -11.60
N PRO A 71 -4.49 -6.63 -12.66
CA PRO A 71 -4.29 -8.09 -12.55
C PRO A 71 -3.03 -8.47 -11.76
N GLN A 72 -2.12 -7.53 -11.53
CA GLN A 72 -0.86 -7.74 -10.83
C GLN A 72 -0.97 -7.64 -9.30
N ALA A 73 -2.14 -7.33 -8.75
CA ALA A 73 -2.33 -7.23 -7.30
C ALA A 73 -1.90 -8.50 -6.53
N ARG A 74 -2.05 -9.68 -7.13
CA ARG A 74 -1.58 -10.95 -6.54
C ARG A 74 -0.06 -11.01 -6.43
N GLU A 75 0.65 -10.50 -7.43
CA GLU A 75 2.11 -10.44 -7.43
C GLU A 75 2.62 -9.43 -6.38
N VAL A 76 1.97 -8.27 -6.26
CA VAL A 76 2.27 -7.30 -5.19
C VAL A 76 2.14 -7.95 -3.81
N LYS A 77 1.05 -8.69 -3.56
CA LYS A 77 0.86 -9.39 -2.29
C LYS A 77 1.93 -10.45 -2.04
N ARG A 78 2.32 -11.22 -3.05
CA ARG A 78 3.37 -12.24 -2.95
C ARG A 78 4.72 -11.62 -2.55
N ARG A 79 5.06 -10.46 -3.13
CA ARG A 79 6.30 -9.72 -2.80
C ARG A 79 6.27 -9.19 -1.37
N ALA A 80 5.14 -8.61 -0.94
CA ALA A 80 5.00 -8.15 0.43
C ALA A 80 5.14 -9.29 1.44
N GLN A 81 4.59 -10.49 1.15
CA GLN A 81 4.77 -11.67 1.98
C GLN A 81 6.25 -12.08 2.11
N ALA A 82 7.01 -11.97 1.03
CA ALA A 82 8.43 -12.36 1.02
C ALA A 82 9.34 -11.45 1.86
N LEU A 83 8.87 -10.28 2.30
CA LEU A 83 9.65 -9.36 3.14
C LEU A 83 9.67 -9.77 4.62
N GLY A 84 8.70 -10.58 5.05
CA GLY A 84 8.55 -11.01 6.45
C GLY A 84 9.20 -12.36 6.78
N PHE A 85 9.98 -12.94 5.86
CA PHE A 85 10.66 -14.24 6.00
C PHE A 85 12.17 -14.09 5.87
#